data_AF-A0A8T3LR66-F1
#
_entry.id   AF-A0A8T3LR66-F1
#
_cell.length_a   1.000
_cell.length_b   1.000
_cell.length_c   1.000
_cell.angle_alpha   90.00
_cell.angle_beta   90.00
_cell.angle_gamma   90.00
#
_symmetry.space_group_name_H-M   'P 1'
#
loop_
_entity.id
_entity.type
_entity.pdbx_description
1 polymer ?
#
loop_
_entity_poly.entity_id
_entity_poly.type
_entity_poly.pdbx_seq_one_letter_code
_entity_poly.pdbx_strand_id
1 'polypeptide(L)'
;MPGRPASSAADVEVSAPRPVWVAKGYRGEPTIVVLDDAASLAQEAAARIAVAVERAVTERGVAHVALTGGSSAAALYHALAQDPWRESIAWDRLHLWWGDERFVPLDHPDNSANLAFAI
;
A
#
# COMPACT_ATOMS: atom_id res chain seq x y z
N MET A 1 -31.19 -30.52 28.18
CA MET A 1 -30.34 -29.43 27.69
C MET A 1 -29.74 -29.84 26.35
N PRO A 2 -30.30 -29.43 25.19
CA PRO A 2 -29.68 -29.71 23.90
C PRO A 2 -28.59 -28.67 23.60
N GLY A 3 -27.44 -29.15 23.11
CA GLY A 3 -26.23 -28.38 22.87
C GLY A 3 -26.34 -27.36 21.74
N ARG A 4 -25.51 -26.32 21.83
CA ARG A 4 -25.31 -25.27 20.82
C ARG A 4 -24.50 -25.86 19.65
N PRO A 5 -24.98 -25.81 18.39
CA PRO A 5 -24.15 -26.14 17.25
C PRO A 5 -23.09 -25.06 17.01
N ALA A 6 -21.92 -25.48 16.51
CA ALA A 6 -20.80 -24.64 16.14
C ALA A 6 -21.22 -23.61 15.07
N SER A 7 -20.85 -22.35 15.26
CA SER A 7 -21.04 -21.31 14.26
C SER A 7 -20.06 -21.54 13.11
N SER A 8 -20.62 -21.87 11.96
CA SER A 8 -20.01 -21.82 10.63
C SER A 8 -19.42 -20.44 10.33
N ALA A 9 -18.45 -20.41 9.41
CA ALA A 9 -17.75 -19.25 8.89
C ALA A 9 -18.71 -18.08 8.63
N ALA A 10 -18.39 -16.93 9.23
CA ALA A 10 -19.13 -15.71 9.05
C ALA A 10 -19.08 -15.28 7.57
N ASP A 11 -20.26 -15.07 7.00
CA ASP A 11 -20.47 -14.46 5.70
C ASP A 11 -19.81 -13.06 5.68
N VAL A 12 -18.82 -12.89 4.81
CA VAL A 12 -18.27 -11.56 4.50
C VAL A 12 -19.35 -10.81 3.70
N GLU A 13 -20.05 -9.90 4.37
CA GLU A 13 -21.05 -9.05 3.73
C GLU A 13 -20.34 -8.02 2.84
N VAL A 14 -20.34 -8.26 1.53
CA VAL A 14 -19.82 -7.33 0.53
C VAL A 14 -20.82 -6.18 0.38
N SER A 15 -20.59 -5.09 1.10
CA SER A 15 -21.35 -3.84 0.95
C SER A 15 -21.04 -3.18 -0.38
N ALA A 16 -22.08 -2.85 -1.16
CA ALA A 16 -21.90 -2.17 -2.45
C ALA A 16 -21.18 -0.82 -2.26
N PRO A 17 -20.16 -0.51 -3.08
CA PRO A 17 -19.40 0.72 -2.92
C PRO A 17 -20.29 1.96 -3.03
N ARG A 18 -20.15 2.87 -2.06
CA ARG A 18 -20.56 4.26 -2.24
C ARG A 18 -19.80 4.85 -3.45
N PRO A 19 -20.40 5.78 -4.22
CA PRO A 19 -19.74 6.34 -5.40
C PRO A 19 -18.41 6.97 -4.99
N VAL A 20 -17.32 6.30 -5.36
CA VAL A 20 -15.97 6.84 -5.27
C VAL A 20 -15.85 7.83 -6.42
N TRP A 21 -15.46 9.07 -6.13
CA TRP A 21 -15.08 10.03 -7.17
C TRP A 21 -13.80 9.53 -7.83
N VAL A 22 -13.95 8.72 -8.86
CA VAL A 22 -12.84 8.25 -9.68
C VAL A 22 -12.39 9.41 -10.57
N ALA A 23 -11.12 9.80 -10.48
CA ALA A 23 -10.55 10.87 -11.28
C ALA A 23 -10.85 10.64 -12.78
N LYS A 24 -11.22 11.71 -13.49
CA LYS A 24 -11.58 11.71 -14.91
C LYS A 24 -10.46 11.03 -15.72
N GLY A 25 -10.69 9.80 -16.17
CA GLY A 25 -9.74 9.03 -16.99
C GLY A 25 -9.34 7.64 -16.47
N TYR A 26 -9.67 7.28 -15.22
CA TYR A 26 -9.50 5.91 -14.76
C TYR A 26 -10.58 5.03 -15.42
N ARG A 27 -10.17 4.04 -16.21
CA ARG A 27 -11.08 3.15 -16.98
C ARG A 27 -11.23 1.75 -16.36
N GLY A 28 -10.93 1.59 -15.08
CA GLY A 28 -11.08 0.34 -14.35
C GLY A 28 -12.06 0.47 -13.19
N GLU A 29 -12.81 -0.59 -12.90
CA GLU A 29 -13.56 -0.68 -11.66
C GLU A 29 -12.58 -0.79 -10.48
N PRO A 30 -12.74 0.00 -9.41
CA PRO A 30 -11.87 -0.10 -8.24
C PRO A 30 -12.07 -1.45 -7.55
N THR A 31 -10.98 -2.14 -7.25
CA THR A 31 -11.01 -3.30 -6.36
C THR A 31 -11.00 -2.83 -4.91
N ILE A 32 -12.02 -3.20 -4.15
CA ILE A 32 -12.12 -2.89 -2.72
C ILE A 32 -11.73 -4.11 -1.92
N VAL A 33 -10.76 -3.95 -1.02
CA VAL A 33 -10.34 -4.98 -0.09
C VAL A 33 -10.48 -4.44 1.32
N VAL A 34 -11.17 -5.20 2.16
CA VAL A 34 -11.43 -4.88 3.57
C VAL A 34 -10.56 -5.80 4.41
N LEU A 35 -9.83 -5.22 5.36
CA LEU A 35 -8.89 -5.90 6.24
C LEU A 35 -9.19 -5.49 7.67
N ASP A 36 -8.82 -6.35 8.62
CA ASP A 36 -9.21 -6.21 10.03
C ASP A 36 -8.55 -5.02 10.72
N ASP A 37 -7.31 -4.70 10.33
CA ASP A 37 -6.53 -3.63 10.95
C ASP A 37 -5.52 -2.96 10.01
N ALA A 38 -4.92 -1.88 10.51
CA ALA A 38 -3.93 -1.09 9.78
C ALA A 38 -2.63 -1.86 9.48
N ALA A 39 -2.27 -2.84 10.31
CA ALA A 39 -1.06 -3.64 10.10
C ALA A 39 -1.26 -4.59 8.92
N SER A 40 -2.42 -5.25 8.86
CA SER A 40 -2.85 -6.11 7.75
C SER A 40 -2.92 -5.30 6.45
N LEU A 41 -3.44 -4.07 6.51
CA LEU A 41 -3.44 -3.15 5.36
C LEU A 41 -2.03 -2.84 4.86
N ALA A 42 -1.10 -2.50 5.75
CA ALA A 42 0.28 -2.21 5.38
C ALA A 42 0.96 -3.42 4.71
N GLN A 43 0.76 -4.63 5.23
CA GLN A 43 1.32 -5.86 4.66
C GLN A 43 0.72 -6.20 3.28
N GLU A 44 -0.61 -6.12 3.14
CA GLU A 44 -1.27 -6.37 1.85
C GLU A 44 -0.85 -5.33 0.80
N ALA A 45 -0.74 -4.06 1.19
CA ALA A 45 -0.26 -3.01 0.31
C ALA A 45 1.21 -3.23 -0.10
N ALA A 46 2.08 -3.65 0.84
CA ALA A 46 3.48 -3.98 0.55
C ALA A 46 3.58 -5.12 -0.47
N ALA A 47 2.82 -6.20 -0.28
CA ALA A 47 2.78 -7.34 -1.21
C ALA A 47 2.35 -6.91 -2.61
N ARG A 48 1.29 -6.10 -2.72
CA ARG A 48 0.81 -5.58 -4.01
C ARG A 48 1.84 -4.70 -4.72
N ILE A 49 2.52 -3.85 -3.96
CA ILE A 49 3.58 -2.99 -4.51
C ILE A 49 4.76 -3.85 -4.98
N ALA A 50 5.20 -4.83 -4.20
CA ALA A 50 6.29 -5.74 -4.58
C ALA A 50 5.97 -6.45 -5.91
N VAL A 51 4.77 -7.03 -6.04
CA VAL A 51 4.33 -7.67 -7.29
C VAL A 51 4.26 -6.67 -8.45
N ALA A 52 3.76 -5.46 -8.22
CA ALA A 52 3.67 -4.44 -9.26
C ALA A 52 5.07 -3.97 -9.73
N VAL A 53 6.02 -3.84 -8.80
CA VAL A 53 7.42 -3.49 -9.07
C VAL A 53 8.11 -4.62 -9.83
N GLU A 54 8.00 -5.87 -9.38
CA GLU A 54 8.57 -7.03 -10.05
C GLU A 54 8.07 -7.14 -11.50
N ARG A 55 6.75 -7.00 -11.71
CA ARG A 55 6.16 -6.98 -13.04
C ARG A 55 6.72 -5.84 -13.89
N ALA A 56 6.79 -4.63 -13.36
CA ALA A 56 7.32 -3.47 -14.05
C ALA A 56 8.79 -3.65 -14.48
N VAL A 57 9.62 -4.15 -13.57
CA VAL A 57 11.04 -4.44 -13.83
C VAL A 57 11.19 -5.55 -14.87
N THR A 58 10.36 -6.60 -14.81
CA THR A 58 10.37 -7.70 -15.78
C THR A 58 10.01 -7.22 -17.18
N GLU A 59 8.98 -6.38 -17.30
CA GLU A 59 8.47 -5.90 -18.59
C GLU A 59 9.33 -4.79 -19.21
N ARG A 60 9.87 -3.88 -18.38
CA ARG A 60 10.48 -2.62 -18.85
C ARG A 60 11.92 -2.40 -18.37
N GLY A 61 12.44 -3.26 -17.51
CA GLY A 61 13.75 -3.10 -16.88
C GLY A 61 13.80 -2.09 -15.73
N VAL A 62 12.72 -1.34 -15.48
CA VAL A 62 12.63 -0.30 -14.44
C VAL A 62 11.20 -0.15 -13.92
N ALA A 63 11.05 0.16 -12.64
CA ALA A 63 9.78 0.55 -12.01
C ALA A 63 9.84 2.00 -11.52
N HIS A 64 8.71 2.70 -11.60
CA HIS A 64 8.55 4.06 -11.08
C HIS A 64 7.38 4.05 -10.09
N VAL A 65 7.62 4.54 -8.87
CA VAL A 65 6.60 4.58 -7.81
C VAL A 65 6.51 6.00 -7.25
N ALA A 66 5.31 6.56 -7.22
CA ALA A 66 5.03 7.81 -6.54
C ALA A 66 4.61 7.55 -5.09
N LEU A 67 5.41 8.08 -4.16
CA LEU A 67 5.21 8.05 -2.72
C LEU A 67 4.24 9.14 -2.27
N THR A 68 3.69 8.95 -1.09
CA THR A 68 2.71 9.83 -0.45
C THR A 68 3.00 9.91 1.05
N GLY A 69 2.63 11.03 1.68
CA GLY A 69 2.76 11.19 3.12
C GLY A 69 1.66 10.49 3.93
N GLY A 70 1.70 10.70 5.24
CA GLY A 70 0.66 10.24 6.17
C GLY A 70 0.98 8.93 6.89
N SER A 71 0.22 8.66 7.95
CA SER A 71 0.51 7.55 8.88
C SER A 71 0.32 6.16 8.25
N SER A 72 -0.63 5.99 7.33
CA SER A 72 -0.79 4.72 6.60
C SER A 72 0.39 4.45 5.67
N ALA A 73 0.94 5.49 5.04
CA ALA A 73 2.13 5.37 4.20
C ALA A 73 3.37 5.03 5.05
N ALA A 74 3.51 5.63 6.23
CA ALA A 74 4.57 5.30 7.18
C ALA A 74 4.61 3.79 7.50
N ALA A 75 3.46 3.21 7.85
CA ALA A 75 3.35 1.79 8.16
C ALA A 75 3.69 0.90 6.95
N LEU A 76 3.26 1.30 5.75
CA LEU A 76 3.60 0.62 4.50
C LEU A 76 5.10 0.66 4.21
N TYR A 77 5.75 1.82 4.35
CA TYR A 77 7.19 1.96 4.10
C TYR A 77 8.00 1.14 5.09
N HIS A 78 7.60 1.12 6.35
CA HIS A 78 8.19 0.22 7.33
C HIS A 78 8.02 -1.25 6.91
N ALA A 79 6.84 -1.67 6.43
CA ALA A 79 6.64 -3.04 5.96
C ALA A 79 7.57 -3.39 4.76
N LEU A 80 7.66 -2.51 3.76
CA LEU A 80 8.54 -2.68 2.60
C LEU A 80 10.03 -2.71 2.97
N ALA A 81 10.40 -1.99 4.03
CA ALA A 81 11.75 -1.94 4.54
C ALA A 81 12.12 -3.15 5.42
N GLN A 82 11.23 -4.14 5.64
CA GLN A 82 11.52 -5.37 6.38
C GLN A 82 11.53 -6.60 5.46
N ASP A 83 12.06 -7.72 5.96
CA ASP A 83 12.03 -8.98 5.24
C ASP A 83 10.59 -9.51 5.14
N PRO A 84 10.20 -10.18 4.04
CA PRO A 84 11.05 -10.54 2.90
C PRO A 84 11.21 -9.43 1.84
N TRP A 85 10.45 -8.34 1.94
CA TRP A 85 10.37 -7.32 0.88
C TRP A 85 11.68 -6.57 0.65
N ARG A 86 12.42 -6.30 1.74
CA ARG A 86 13.76 -5.71 1.68
C ARG A 86 14.67 -6.49 0.75
N GLU A 87 14.59 -7.82 0.74
CA GLU A 87 15.45 -8.68 -0.08
C GLU A 87 14.86 -8.98 -1.46
N SER A 88 13.53 -9.03 -1.59
CA SER A 88 12.88 -9.45 -2.83
C SER A 88 12.71 -8.34 -3.87
N ILE A 89 12.70 -7.07 -3.44
CA ILE A 89 12.51 -5.92 -4.34
C ILE A 89 13.83 -5.57 -5.03
N ALA A 90 13.79 -5.40 -6.36
CA ALA A 90 14.91 -4.91 -7.15
C ALA A 90 15.09 -3.39 -6.97
N TRP A 91 15.59 -2.97 -5.80
CA TRP A 91 15.76 -1.56 -5.42
C TRP A 91 16.65 -0.76 -6.38
N ASP A 92 17.65 -1.41 -6.99
CA ASP A 92 18.54 -0.83 -8.00
C ASP A 92 17.82 -0.43 -9.30
N ARG A 93 16.58 -0.93 -9.49
CA ARG A 93 15.73 -0.67 -10.66
C ARG A 93 14.44 0.06 -10.30
N LEU A 94 14.34 0.57 -9.08
CA LEU A 94 13.18 1.31 -8.59
C LEU A 94 13.49 2.81 -8.52
N HIS A 95 12.73 3.61 -9.25
CA HIS A 95 12.78 5.06 -9.18
C HIS A 95 11.61 5.58 -8.34
N LEU A 96 11.92 6.29 -7.25
CA LEU A 96 10.93 6.86 -6.35
C LEU A 96 10.67 8.33 -6.68
N TRP A 97 9.40 8.72 -6.59
CA TRP A 97 8.90 10.06 -6.82
C TRP A 97 8.00 10.47 -5.65
N TRP A 98 7.73 11.75 -5.49
CA TRP A 98 6.71 12.23 -4.55
C TRP A 98 5.51 12.75 -5.34
N GLY A 99 4.31 12.26 -5.00
CA GLY A 99 3.08 12.71 -5.65
C GLY A 99 2.71 14.13 -5.23
N ASP A 100 2.84 14.43 -3.93
CA ASP A 100 2.72 15.75 -3.34
C ASP A 100 3.75 15.92 -2.22
N GLU A 101 4.12 17.17 -1.92
CA GLU A 101 5.05 17.47 -0.82
C GLU A 101 4.77 18.87 -0.25
N ARG A 102 5.08 19.07 1.02
CA ARG A 102 5.09 20.36 1.69
C ARG A 102 6.42 21.08 1.42
N PHE A 103 6.33 22.36 1.06
CA PHE A 103 7.51 23.20 0.84
C PHE A 103 8.09 23.70 2.17
N VAL A 104 8.67 22.77 2.93
CA VAL A 104 9.30 22.96 4.23
C VAL A 104 10.70 22.30 4.23
N PRO A 105 11.60 22.62 5.18
CA PRO A 105 12.89 21.94 5.30
C PRO A 105 12.79 20.41 5.32
N LEU A 106 13.84 19.73 4.88
CA LEU A 106 13.86 18.25 4.78
C LEU A 106 13.75 17.54 6.12
N ASP A 107 14.23 18.16 7.20
CA ASP A 107 14.15 17.64 8.57
C ASP A 107 12.82 17.99 9.26
N HIS A 108 11.94 18.73 8.59
CA HIS A 108 10.64 19.08 9.13
C HIS A 108 9.74 17.83 9.22
N PRO A 109 8.97 17.64 10.32
CA PRO A 109 8.11 16.46 10.49
C PRO A 109 7.00 16.33 9.45
N ASP A 110 6.56 17.46 8.86
CA ASP A 110 5.54 17.47 7.80
C ASP A 110 6.09 17.24 6.38
N ASN A 111 7.41 17.03 6.25
CA ASN A 111 8.03 16.71 4.96
C ASN A 111 7.89 15.19 4.70
N SER A 112 7.18 14.80 3.65
CA SER A 112 6.95 13.39 3.32
C SER A 112 8.21 12.66 2.88
N ALA A 113 9.21 13.37 2.33
CA ALA A 113 10.53 12.81 2.07
C ALA A 113 11.25 12.43 3.37
N ASN A 114 11.12 13.23 4.43
CA ASN A 114 11.66 12.89 5.76
C ASN A 114 11.12 11.53 6.23
N LEU A 115 9.80 11.32 6.10
CA LEU A 115 9.16 10.07 6.49
C LEU A 115 9.73 8.86 5.74
N ALA A 116 9.92 8.98 4.42
CA ALA A 116 10.41 7.89 3.60
C ALA A 116 11.90 7.57 3.86
N PHE A 117 12.73 8.57 4.15
CA PHE A 117 14.16 8.41 4.40
C PHE A 117 14.51 8.05 5.85
N ALA A 118 13.58 8.25 6.78
CA ALA A 118 13.79 7.96 8.20
C ALA A 118 13.54 6.48 8.59
N ILE A 119 13.13 5.65 7.63
CA ILE A 119 12.83 4.22 7.78
C ILE A 119 13.96 3.41 7.15
#